data_AF-A0A848P8Z5-F1
#
_entry.id   AF-A0A848P8Z5-F1
#
_cell.length_a   1.000
_cell.length_b   1.000
_cell.length_c   1.000
_cell.angle_alpha   90.00
_cell.angle_beta   90.00
_cell.angle_gamma   90.00
#
_symmetry.space_group_name_H-M   'P 1'
#
loop_
_entity.id
_entity.type
_entity.pdbx_description
1 polymer ?
#
loop_
_entity_poly.entity_id
_entity_poly.type
_entity_poly.pdbx_seq_one_letter_code
_entity_poly.pdbx_strand_id
1 'polypeptide(L)' 'PVSAETAARQQQTADLFYENKLVPKKVDIRARIWQPTATQGAKS' A
#
# COMPACT_ATOMS: atom_id res chain seq x y z
N PRO A 1 -9.16 -8.19 -0.76
CA PRO A 1 -8.35 -7.44 -1.75
C PRO A 1 -8.63 -5.94 -1.61
N VAL A 2 -7.58 -5.10 -1.64
CA VAL A 2 -7.72 -3.64 -1.58
C VAL A 2 -8.16 -3.14 -2.97
N SER A 3 -9.09 -2.18 -3.01
CA SER A 3 -9.56 -1.60 -4.27
C SER A 3 -8.47 -0.73 -4.91
N ALA A 4 -8.52 -0.59 -6.23
CA ALA A 4 -7.60 0.28 -6.97
C ALA A 4 -7.70 1.75 -6.53
N GLU A 5 -8.91 2.22 -6.19
CA GLU A 5 -9.14 3.58 -5.70
C GLU A 5 -8.47 3.80 -4.33
N THR A 6 -8.66 2.88 -3.39
CA THR A 6 -8.02 2.97 -2.07
C THR A 6 -6.50 2.95 -2.18
N ALA A 7 -5.95 2.11 -3.07
CA ALA A 7 -4.51 2.08 -3.34
C ALA A 7 -3.99 3.41 -3.89
N ALA A 8 -4.75 4.05 -4.80
CA ALA A 8 -4.37 5.34 -5.38
C ALA A 8 -4.38 6.47 -4.34
N ARG A 9 -5.42 6.54 -3.49
CA ARG A 9 -5.52 7.54 -2.42
C ARG A 9 -4.37 7.40 -1.41
N GLN A 10 -4.03 6.17 -1.04
CA GLN A 10 -2.94 5.93 -0.10
C GLN A 10 -1.56 6.29 -0.70
N GLN A 11 -1.37 6.06 -2.01
CA GLN A 11 -0.19 6.54 -2.71
C GLN A 11 -0.09 8.06 -2.67
N GLN A 12 -1.19 8.78 -2.94
CA GLN A 12 -1.21 10.25 -2.86
C GLN A 12 -0.85 10.76 -1.47
N THR A 13 -1.30 10.10 -0.41
CA THR A 13 -0.90 10.46 0.97
C THR A 13 0.58 10.20 1.22
N ALA A 14 1.12 9.07 0.77
CA ALA A 14 2.54 8.77 0.91
C ALA A 14 3.42 9.79 0.16
N ASP A 15 2.98 10.21 -1.03
CA ASP A 15 3.65 11.23 -1.82
C ASP A 15 3.63 12.58 -1.10
N LEU A 16 2.46 13.00 -0.58
CA LEU A 16 2.32 14.23 0.19
C LEU A 16 3.26 14.27 1.41
N PHE A 17 3.38 13.15 2.13
CA PHE A 17 4.26 13.06 3.29
C PHE A 17 5.73 13.19 2.89
N TYR A 18 6.11 12.64 1.74
CA TYR A 18 7.48 12.75 1.25
C TYR A 18 7.80 14.18 0.78
N GLU A 19 6.89 14.82 0.04
CA GLU A 19 7.03 16.21 -0.41
C GLU A 19 7.17 17.18 0.76
N ASN A 20 6.42 16.96 1.83
CA ASN A 20 6.49 17.74 3.07
C ASN A 20 7.64 17.30 4.00
N LYS A 21 8.50 16.37 3.56
CA LYS A 21 9.63 15.82 4.32
C LYS A 21 9.26 15.21 5.69
N LEU A 22 8.01 14.79 5.83
CA LEU A 22 7.52 14.05 7.01
C LEU A 22 7.99 12.59 7.01
N VAL A 23 8.40 12.09 5.83
CA VAL A 23 9.08 10.81 5.69
C VAL A 23 10.37 10.96 4.88
N PRO A 24 11.45 10.24 5.24
CA PRO A 24 12.76 10.42 4.60
C PRO A 24 12.89 9.71 3.25
N LYS A 25 11.91 8.88 2.84
CA LYS A 25 11.97 8.06 1.62
C LYS A 25 10.59 7.98 0.95
N LYS A 26 10.57 7.93 -0.39
CA LYS A 26 9.36 7.64 -1.16
C LYS A 26 8.90 6.21 -0.91
N VAL A 27 7.59 6.03 -0.80
CA VAL A 27 6.96 4.73 -0.56
C VAL A 27 6.08 4.39 -1.77
N ASP A 28 6.28 3.22 -2.36
CA ASP A 28 5.35 2.64 -3.33
C ASP A 28 4.34 1.76 -2.58
N ILE A 29 3.11 2.23 -2.47
CA ILE A 29 2.03 1.56 -1.75
C ILE A 29 1.52 0.34 -2.54
N ARG A 30 1.49 0.42 -3.88
CA ARG A 30 0.94 -0.67 -4.71
C ARG A 30 1.76 -1.93 -4.60
N ALA A 31 3.08 -1.80 -4.50
CA ALA A 31 4.00 -2.91 -4.28
C ALA A 31 3.91 -3.55 -2.87
N ARG A 32 3.18 -2.90 -1.94
CA ARG A 32 3.06 -3.33 -0.53
C ARG A 32 1.66 -3.80 -0.15
N ILE A 33 0.68 -3.66 -1.03
CA ILE A 33 -0.66 -4.22 -0.82
C ILE A 33 -0.58 -5.74 -0.95
N TRP A 34 -0.80 -6.44 0.15
CA TRP A 34 -0.99 -7.88 0.13
C TRP A 34 -2.23 -8.22 -0.71
N GLN A 35 -2.01 -9.04 -1.74
CA GLN A 35 -3.10 -9.64 -2.51
C GLN A 35 -3.37 -11.02 -1.93
N PRO A 36 -4.64 -11.41 -1.73
CA PRO A 36 -4.97 -12.77 -1.36
C PRO A 36 -4.45 -13.72 -2.46
N THR A 37 -3.34 -14.40 -2.20
CA THR A 37 -2.97 -15.59 -2.95
C THR A 37 -3.98 -16.66 -2.56
N ALA A 38 -4.46 -17.45 -3.54
CA ALA A 38 -5.44 -18.52 -3.33
C ALA A 38 -4.91 -19.70 -2.48
N THR A 39 -4.00 -19.44 -1.55
CA THR A 39 -3.54 -20.39 -0.56
C THR A 39 -4.31 -20.08 0.72
N GLN A 40 -5.50 -20.66 0.81
CA GLN A 40 -6.22 -20.84 2.05
C GLN A 40 -5.31 -21.63 2.99
N GLY A 41 -4.53 -20.92 3.80
CA GLY A 41 -3.79 -21.54 4.90
C GLY A 41 -4.80 -22.14 5.85
N ALA A 42 -4.99 -23.45 5.78
CA ALA A 42 -5.64 -24.21 6.84
C ALA A 42 -4.86 -23.89 8.12
N LYS A 43 -5.53 -23.21 9.05
CA LYS A 43 -5.03 -23.07 10.41
C LYS A 43 -5.21 -24.46 11.03
N SER A 44 -4.10 -25.18 11.21
CA SER A 44 -4.05 -26.42 12.00
C SER A 44 -4.37 -26.15 13.47
#